data_AF-A0AA43BC66-F1
#
_entry.id   AF-A0AA43BC66-F1
#
_cell.length_a   1.000
_cell.length_b   1.000
_cell.length_c   1.000
_cell.angle_alpha   90.00
_cell.angle_beta   90.00
_cell.angle_gamma   90.00
#
_symmetry.space_group_name_H-M   'P 1'
#
loop_
_entity.id
_entity.type
_entity.pdbx_description
1 polymer ?
#
loop_
_entity_poly.entity_id
_entity_poly.type
_entity_poly.pdbx_seq_one_letter_code
_entity_poly.pdbx_strand_id
1 'polypeptide(L)'
;MVGTDIAIDGRLVKAYPGVRVLTDEAGHPLQYDVLGRVVRPWGRRADYATGMLAVRALANAWLGGRAQRLVQQGGGDITPVRLISPRVKAASNVQIEKNDIFVDTPAFRHRFDFIRACNILNRGYFDEEALRRAMANIVRYLTGPGAFLLIARSARGCHVGTLFQVSANGRFLDVVDRFCGGSEVEWLMLETPLPEQWAI
;
A
#
# COMPACT_ATOMS: atom_id res chain seq x y z
N MET A 1 -14.78 -4.36 -3.86
CA MET A 1 -13.50 -4.82 -3.29
C MET A 1 -12.54 -3.64 -3.29
N VAL A 2 -12.08 -3.20 -2.12
CA VAL A 2 -11.10 -2.11 -1.98
C VAL A 2 -9.71 -2.72 -1.81
N GLY A 3 -8.72 -2.21 -2.56
CA GLY A 3 -7.32 -2.63 -2.46
C GLY A 3 -6.44 -1.39 -2.34
N THR A 4 -5.56 -1.37 -1.34
CA THR A 4 -4.64 -0.27 -1.08
C THR A 4 -3.26 -0.63 -1.60
N ASP A 5 -2.66 0.26 -2.38
CA ASP A 5 -1.26 0.17 -2.83
C ASP A 5 -0.49 1.39 -2.33
N ILE A 6 0.82 1.25 -2.15
CA ILE A 6 1.69 2.27 -1.57
C ILE A 6 1.98 3.41 -2.55
N ALA A 7 1.90 3.15 -3.86
CA ALA A 7 2.14 4.15 -4.89
C ALA A 7 1.14 4.00 -6.04
N ILE A 8 0.22 4.97 -6.17
CA ILE A 8 -0.73 5.05 -7.28
C ILE A 8 -0.16 5.92 -8.41
N ASP A 9 0.62 6.94 -8.05
CA ASP A 9 1.23 7.87 -8.97
C ASP A 9 2.76 7.69 -9.00
N GLY A 10 3.31 7.86 -10.19
CA GLY A 10 4.74 7.85 -10.45
C GLY A 10 5.11 8.85 -11.54
N ARG A 11 6.41 8.99 -11.77
CA ARG A 11 6.95 9.89 -12.80
C ARG A 11 7.93 9.12 -13.66
N LEU A 12 7.80 9.23 -14.98
CA LEU A 12 8.79 8.75 -15.92
C LEU A 12 9.73 9.91 -16.25
N VAL A 13 10.96 9.82 -15.76
CA VAL A 13 11.98 10.86 -15.86
C VAL A 13 12.99 10.45 -16.91
N LYS A 14 13.17 11.29 -17.93
CA LYS A 14 14.23 11.08 -18.93
C LYS A 14 15.57 11.57 -18.39
N ALA A 15 16.36 10.66 -17.83
CA ALA A 15 17.67 10.99 -17.26
C ALA A 15 18.73 11.29 -18.34
N TYR A 16 18.70 10.53 -19.45
CA TYR A 16 19.59 10.65 -20.61
C TYR A 16 18.87 10.23 -21.91
N PRO A 17 19.42 10.53 -23.09
CA PRO A 17 18.95 9.91 -24.34
C PRO A 17 18.97 8.38 -24.23
N GLY A 18 17.82 7.75 -24.44
CA GLY A 18 17.68 6.30 -24.33
C GLY A 18 17.60 5.76 -22.89
N VAL A 19 17.60 6.61 -21.86
CA VAL A 19 17.47 6.16 -20.46
C VAL A 19 16.31 6.88 -19.77
N ARG A 20 15.37 6.07 -19.29
CA ARG A 20 14.21 6.53 -18.53
C ARG A 20 14.22 5.90 -17.15
N VAL A 21 13.81 6.67 -16.16
CA VAL A 21 13.70 6.22 -14.78
C VAL A 21 12.27 6.41 -14.34
N LEU A 22 11.59 5.32 -14.00
CA LEU A 22 10.31 5.39 -13.32
C LEU A 22 10.60 5.66 -11.84
N THR A 23 10.09 6.76 -11.32
CA THR A 23 10.20 7.14 -9.91
C THR A 23 8.84 7.20 -9.24
N ASP A 24 8.84 7.14 -7.91
CA ASP A 24 7.70 7.58 -7.11
C ASP A 24 7.55 9.12 -7.15
N GLU A 25 6.57 9.65 -6.42
CA GLU A 25 6.34 11.10 -6.29
C GLU A 25 7.49 11.84 -5.59
N ALA A 26 8.25 11.17 -4.73
CA ALA A 26 9.40 11.73 -4.02
C ALA A 26 10.70 11.69 -4.86
N GLY A 27 10.67 11.03 -6.03
CA GLY A 27 11.82 10.89 -6.93
C GLY A 27 12.67 9.64 -6.65
N HIS A 28 12.23 8.72 -5.80
CA HIS A 28 12.93 7.45 -5.61
C HIS A 28 12.70 6.52 -6.79
N PRO A 29 13.75 5.86 -7.31
CA PRO A 29 13.65 5.00 -8.47
C PRO A 29 12.89 3.70 -8.16
N LEU A 30 11.81 3.47 -8.90
CA LEU A 30 11.04 2.23 -8.92
C LEU A 30 11.55 1.28 -10.02
N GLN A 31 11.97 1.83 -11.16
CA GLN A 31 12.47 1.02 -12.28
C GLN A 31 13.38 1.85 -13.20
N TYR A 32 14.42 1.23 -13.76
CA TYR A 32 15.21 1.80 -14.83
C TYR A 32 14.83 1.16 -16.18
N ASP A 33 14.81 1.98 -17.22
CA ASP A 33 14.68 1.55 -18.61
C ASP A 33 15.88 2.10 -19.38
N VAL A 34 16.77 1.21 -19.80
CA VAL A 34 17.99 1.52 -20.55
C VAL A 34 17.84 0.91 -21.94
N LEU A 35 17.64 1.76 -22.95
CA LEU A 35 17.48 1.37 -24.36
C LEU A 35 16.35 0.34 -24.58
N GLY A 36 15.24 0.46 -23.85
CA GLY A 36 14.11 -0.47 -23.93
C GLY A 36 14.27 -1.71 -23.06
N ARG A 37 15.38 -1.86 -22.33
CA ARG A 37 15.61 -2.95 -21.38
C ARG A 37 15.33 -2.49 -19.96
N VAL A 38 14.46 -3.23 -19.28
CA VAL A 38 14.10 -2.97 -17.89
C VAL A 38 15.18 -3.49 -16.95
N VAL A 39 15.73 -2.60 -16.15
CA VAL A 39 16.67 -2.90 -15.06
C VAL A 39 16.01 -2.55 -13.73
N ARG A 40 16.08 -3.47 -12.76
CA ARG A 40 15.42 -3.33 -11.46
C ARG A 40 16.36 -2.69 -10.44
N PRO A 41 15.87 -1.78 -9.57
CA PRO A 41 16.69 -1.14 -8.55
C PRO A 41 16.93 -2.01 -7.31
N TRP A 42 16.10 -3.04 -7.06
CA TRP A 42 16.26 -3.96 -5.91
C TRP A 42 17.01 -5.25 -6.27
N GLY A 43 17.64 -5.85 -5.26
CA GLY A 43 18.45 -7.06 -5.44
C GLY A 43 17.68 -8.35 -5.23
N ARG A 44 18.18 -9.41 -5.85
CA ARG A 44 17.84 -10.81 -5.59
C ARG A 44 19.07 -11.59 -5.17
N ARG A 45 18.87 -12.70 -4.47
CA ARG A 45 19.94 -13.65 -4.13
C ARG A 45 20.70 -14.17 -5.35
N ALA A 46 20.04 -14.24 -6.51
CA ALA A 46 20.68 -14.62 -7.77
C ALA A 46 21.69 -13.57 -8.29
N ASP A 47 21.59 -12.30 -7.86
CA ASP A 47 22.44 -11.22 -8.36
C ASP A 47 23.90 -11.33 -7.85
N TYR A 48 24.11 -12.09 -6.77
CA TYR A 48 25.44 -12.45 -6.28
C TYR A 48 26.18 -13.36 -7.27
N ALA A 49 25.46 -14.23 -7.98
CA ALA A 49 26.04 -15.16 -8.95
C ALA A 49 26.25 -14.51 -10.32
N THR A 50 25.44 -13.52 -10.70
CA THR A 50 25.49 -12.89 -12.04
C THR A 50 26.31 -11.60 -12.11
N GLY A 51 26.84 -11.11 -10.98
CA GLY A 51 27.59 -9.84 -10.93
C GLY A 51 26.72 -8.58 -11.08
N MET A 52 25.39 -8.73 -11.11
CA MET A 52 24.43 -7.63 -11.26
C MET A 52 24.44 -6.65 -10.07
N LEU A 53 25.04 -7.02 -8.94
CA LEU A 53 25.26 -6.13 -7.79
C LEU A 53 26.02 -4.85 -8.15
N ALA A 54 27.11 -4.97 -8.93
CA ALA A 54 27.93 -3.82 -9.31
C ALA A 54 27.21 -2.92 -10.33
N VAL A 55 26.58 -3.52 -11.33
CA VAL A 55 25.76 -2.81 -12.33
C VAL A 55 24.62 -2.04 -11.65
N ARG A 56 23.96 -2.65 -10.66
CA ARG A 56 22.90 -2.02 -9.87
C ARG A 56 23.43 -0.88 -9.01
N ALA A 57 24.57 -1.06 -8.33
CA ALA A 57 25.16 -0.01 -7.50
C ALA A 57 25.51 1.23 -8.34
N LEU A 58 26.09 1.02 -9.53
CA LEU A 58 26.37 2.10 -10.49
C LEU A 58 25.09 2.75 -11.01
N ALA A 59 24.07 1.96 -11.38
CA ALA A 59 22.78 2.48 -11.84
C ALA A 59 22.10 3.34 -10.75
N ASN A 60 22.09 2.90 -9.49
CA ASN A 60 21.50 3.67 -8.39
C ASN A 60 22.27 4.97 -8.14
N ALA A 61 23.61 4.92 -8.10
CA ALA A 61 24.44 6.10 -7.84
C ALA A 61 24.34 7.15 -8.96
N TRP A 62 24.36 6.73 -10.22
CA TRP A 62 24.36 7.65 -11.36
C TRP A 62 22.94 8.01 -11.83
N LEU A 63 22.13 7.02 -12.17
CA LEU A 63 20.79 7.24 -12.73
C LEU A 63 19.80 7.67 -11.65
N GLY A 64 19.84 7.02 -10.48
CA GLY A 64 19.00 7.38 -9.33
C GLY A 64 19.26 8.80 -8.85
N GLY A 65 20.52 9.15 -8.58
CA GLY A 65 20.90 10.49 -8.11
C GLY A 65 20.55 11.61 -9.10
N ARG A 66 20.68 11.37 -10.42
CA ARG A 66 20.27 12.33 -11.44
C ARG A 66 18.76 12.45 -11.57
N ALA A 67 18.03 11.34 -11.58
CA ALA A 67 16.57 11.35 -11.66
C ALA A 67 15.96 12.11 -10.47
N GLN A 68 16.47 11.88 -9.25
CA GLN A 68 16.02 12.58 -8.05
C GLN A 68 16.27 14.09 -8.14
N ARG A 69 17.45 14.52 -8.62
CA ARG A 69 17.74 15.95 -8.84
C ARG A 69 16.82 16.58 -9.88
N LEU A 70 16.56 15.90 -11.00
CA LEU A 70 15.66 16.40 -12.05
C LEU A 70 14.23 16.58 -11.53
N VAL A 71 13.74 15.61 -10.76
CA VAL A 71 12.42 15.70 -10.11
C VAL A 71 12.37 16.87 -9.12
N GLN A 72 13.38 17.05 -8.27
CA GLN A 72 13.43 18.13 -7.29
C GLN A 72 13.59 19.53 -7.92
N GLN A 73 14.31 19.62 -9.03
CA GLN A 73 14.54 20.88 -9.75
C GLN A 73 13.38 21.24 -10.70
N GLY A 74 12.37 20.37 -10.84
CA GLY A 74 11.31 20.52 -11.84
C GLY A 74 11.84 20.57 -13.29
N GLY A 75 13.06 20.04 -13.50
CA GLY A 75 13.80 20.17 -14.75
C GLY A 75 13.78 18.87 -15.55
N GLY A 76 13.62 18.98 -16.87
CA GLY A 76 13.68 17.86 -17.80
C GLY A 76 12.31 17.34 -18.25
N ASP A 77 12.36 16.34 -19.13
CA ASP A 77 11.18 15.68 -19.67
C ASP A 77 10.64 14.68 -18.64
N ILE A 78 9.65 15.13 -17.86
CA ILE A 78 8.99 14.38 -16.78
C ILE A 78 7.55 14.12 -17.21
N THR A 79 7.22 12.84 -17.42
CA THR A 79 5.85 12.43 -17.74
C THR A 79 5.19 11.80 -16.51
N PRO A 80 4.03 12.31 -16.03
CA PRO A 80 3.29 11.65 -14.95
C PRO A 80 2.69 10.33 -15.46
N VAL A 81 2.80 9.28 -14.66
CA VAL A 81 2.27 7.95 -14.98
C VAL A 81 1.48 7.43 -13.79
N ARG A 82 0.27 6.91 -14.04
CA ARG A 82 -0.49 6.19 -13.03
C ARG A 82 -0.09 4.72 -13.04
N LEU A 83 0.32 4.20 -11.89
CA LEU A 83 0.73 2.82 -11.67
C LEU A 83 -0.49 1.90 -11.50
N ILE A 84 -1.48 2.07 -12.36
CA ILE A 84 -2.76 1.39 -12.31
C ILE A 84 -2.82 0.47 -13.53
N SER A 85 -3.18 -0.80 -13.33
CA SER A 85 -3.35 -1.70 -14.46
C SER A 85 -4.45 -1.20 -15.41
N PRO A 86 -4.27 -1.31 -16.74
CA PRO A 86 -5.29 -0.86 -17.70
C PRO A 86 -6.67 -1.49 -17.47
N ARG A 87 -6.71 -2.75 -17.01
CA ARG A 87 -7.95 -3.47 -16.70
C ARG A 87 -8.74 -2.81 -15.56
N VAL A 88 -8.05 -2.39 -14.50
CA VAL A 88 -8.67 -1.69 -13.39
C VAL A 88 -9.14 -0.31 -13.83
N LYS A 89 -8.34 0.40 -14.63
CA LYS A 89 -8.72 1.71 -15.18
C LYS A 89 -9.97 1.67 -16.07
N ALA A 90 -10.18 0.56 -16.79
CA ALA A 90 -11.33 0.37 -17.67
C ALA A 90 -12.60 -0.11 -16.93
N ALA A 91 -12.49 -0.55 -15.68
CA ALA A 91 -13.62 -1.07 -14.91
C ALA A 91 -14.47 0.08 -14.35
N SER A 92 -15.75 0.15 -14.75
CA SER A 92 -16.68 1.21 -14.28
C SER A 92 -17.11 1.06 -12.82
N ASN A 93 -16.97 -0.13 -12.26
CA ASN A 93 -17.33 -0.47 -10.88
C ASN A 93 -16.15 -0.40 -9.90
N VAL A 94 -15.00 0.14 -10.33
CA VAL A 94 -13.82 0.32 -9.48
C VAL A 94 -13.46 1.80 -9.43
N GLN A 95 -13.44 2.34 -8.21
CA GLN A 95 -12.94 3.69 -7.93
C GLN A 95 -11.58 3.59 -7.27
N ILE A 96 -10.67 4.48 -7.65
CA ILE A 96 -9.30 4.52 -7.14
C ILE A 96 -9.11 5.88 -6.48
N GLU A 97 -8.81 5.85 -5.19
CA GLU A 97 -8.66 7.01 -4.34
C GLU A 97 -7.33 6.95 -3.62
N LYS A 98 -6.64 8.10 -3.53
CA LYS A 98 -5.45 8.25 -2.69
C LYS A 98 -5.92 8.68 -1.30
N ASN A 99 -5.65 7.86 -0.29
CA ASN A 99 -6.10 8.11 1.07
C ASN A 99 -4.99 7.82 2.09
N ASP A 100 -4.79 8.74 3.03
CA ASP A 100 -4.00 8.49 4.23
C ASP A 100 -4.87 7.81 5.28
N ILE A 101 -4.49 6.61 5.73
CA ILE A 101 -5.24 5.83 6.71
C ILE A 101 -5.15 6.41 8.13
N PHE A 102 -4.16 7.26 8.40
CA PHE A 102 -3.98 7.91 9.70
C PHE A 102 -4.86 9.16 9.85
N VAL A 103 -5.39 9.67 8.75
CA VAL A 103 -6.31 10.81 8.73
C VAL A 103 -7.73 10.28 8.53
N ASP A 104 -8.67 10.79 9.33
CA ASP A 104 -10.07 10.49 9.14
C ASP A 104 -10.60 11.19 7.89
N THR A 105 -11.23 10.42 7.01
CA THR A 105 -11.76 10.86 5.73
C THR A 105 -13.29 10.83 5.80
N PRO A 106 -13.95 11.98 5.98
CA PRO A 106 -15.40 12.03 6.19
C PRO A 106 -16.23 11.33 5.10
N ALA A 107 -15.79 11.38 3.84
CA ALA A 107 -16.47 10.75 2.71
C ALA A 107 -16.46 9.21 2.73
N PHE A 108 -15.67 8.59 3.62
CA PHE A 108 -15.57 7.14 3.79
C PHE A 108 -16.32 6.60 5.00
N ARG A 109 -16.75 7.48 5.92
CA ARG A 109 -17.50 7.07 7.11
C ARG A 109 -18.77 6.33 6.71
N HIS A 110 -19.03 5.19 7.34
CA HIS A 110 -20.23 4.37 7.13
C HIS A 110 -20.49 3.96 5.67
N ARG A 111 -19.42 3.71 4.90
CA ARG A 111 -19.52 3.48 3.46
C ARG A 111 -19.29 2.03 3.04
N PHE A 112 -18.53 1.26 3.80
CA PHE A 112 -18.06 -0.05 3.34
C PHE A 112 -18.62 -1.21 4.18
N ASP A 113 -19.33 -2.13 3.55
CA ASP A 113 -19.75 -3.39 4.18
C ASP A 113 -18.58 -4.38 4.34
N PHE A 114 -17.51 -4.17 3.58
CA PHE A 114 -16.30 -4.97 3.64
C PHE A 114 -15.05 -4.13 3.37
N ILE A 115 -14.10 -4.15 4.31
CA ILE A 115 -12.78 -3.56 4.15
C ILE A 115 -11.72 -4.65 4.17
N ARG A 116 -10.77 -4.57 3.23
CA ARG A 116 -9.59 -5.43 3.18
C ARG A 116 -8.33 -4.59 3.37
N ALA A 117 -7.70 -4.72 4.53
CA ALA A 117 -6.44 -4.08 4.89
C ALA A 117 -5.28 -5.07 4.73
N CYS A 118 -4.70 -5.14 3.53
CA CYS A 118 -3.57 -6.02 3.23
C CYS A 118 -2.23 -5.29 3.25
N ASN A 119 -1.26 -5.78 4.02
CA ASN A 119 0.11 -5.25 4.13
C ASN A 119 0.22 -3.78 4.62
N ILE A 120 -0.88 -3.17 5.06
CA ILE A 120 -0.91 -1.77 5.53
C ILE A 120 -0.96 -1.63 7.06
N LEU A 121 -1.43 -2.66 7.78
CA LEU A 121 -1.47 -2.69 9.26
C LEU A 121 -0.49 -3.75 9.77
N ASN A 122 0.76 -3.34 10.03
CA ASN A 122 1.85 -4.23 10.45
C ASN A 122 2.79 -3.47 11.39
N ARG A 123 3.19 -4.11 12.49
CA ARG A 123 4.07 -3.54 13.52
C ARG A 123 5.50 -3.29 13.02
N GLY A 124 5.88 -3.89 11.91
CA GLY A 124 7.16 -3.63 11.24
C GLY A 124 7.25 -2.26 10.57
N TYR A 125 6.12 -1.59 10.31
CA TYR A 125 6.09 -0.27 9.66
C TYR A 125 5.68 0.85 10.61
N PHE A 126 4.81 0.56 11.57
CA PHE A 126 4.19 1.55 12.43
C PHE A 126 4.27 1.13 13.89
N ASP A 127 4.41 2.13 14.76
CA ASP A 127 4.25 1.92 16.20
C ASP A 127 2.79 1.63 16.55
N GLU A 128 2.56 1.21 17.80
CA GLU A 128 1.24 0.84 18.28
C GLU A 128 0.26 2.02 18.26
N GLU A 129 0.71 3.23 18.58
CA GLU A 129 -0.14 4.42 18.62
C GLU A 129 -0.68 4.77 17.22
N ALA A 130 0.19 4.73 16.21
CA ALA A 130 -0.19 4.92 14.81
C ALA A 130 -1.15 3.82 14.33
N LEU A 131 -0.91 2.57 14.72
CA LEU A 131 -1.82 1.46 14.39
C LEU A 131 -3.20 1.65 15.02
N ARG A 132 -3.29 2.05 16.30
CA ARG A 132 -4.57 2.34 16.97
C ARG A 132 -5.33 3.45 16.25
N ARG A 133 -4.65 4.53 15.84
CA ARG A 133 -5.27 5.62 15.06
C ARG A 133 -5.82 5.12 13.73
N ALA A 134 -5.02 4.36 12.97
CA ALA A 134 -5.45 3.81 11.68
C ALA A 134 -6.65 2.85 11.83
N MET A 135 -6.63 1.99 12.85
CA MET A 135 -7.72 1.05 13.14
C MET A 135 -9.01 1.79 13.51
N ALA A 136 -8.93 2.83 14.34
CA ALA A 136 -10.09 3.67 14.68
C ALA A 136 -10.72 4.30 13.43
N ASN A 137 -9.90 4.82 12.50
CA ASN A 137 -10.40 5.37 11.24
C ASN A 137 -11.05 4.29 10.36
N ILE A 138 -10.38 3.14 10.20
CA ILE A 138 -10.89 2.02 9.38
C ILE A 138 -12.23 1.52 9.91
N VAL A 139 -12.38 1.37 11.22
CA VAL A 139 -13.65 0.98 11.84
C VAL A 139 -14.74 1.99 11.47
N ARG A 140 -14.49 3.29 11.61
CA ARG A 140 -15.50 4.33 11.28
C ARG A 140 -15.96 4.28 9.82
N TYR A 141 -15.15 3.70 8.93
CA TYR A 141 -15.51 3.55 7.52
C TYR A 141 -16.45 2.37 7.25
N LEU A 142 -16.57 1.44 8.19
CA LEU A 142 -17.53 0.33 8.09
C LEU A 142 -18.97 0.84 8.26
N THR A 143 -19.91 0.19 7.58
CA THR A 143 -21.34 0.52 7.65
C THR A 143 -21.95 0.27 9.03
N GLY A 144 -21.43 -0.69 9.80
CA GLY A 144 -21.85 -0.97 11.18
C GLY A 144 -21.99 -2.47 11.46
N PRO A 145 -22.94 -2.88 12.31
CA PRO A 145 -23.21 -4.28 12.63
C PRO A 145 -23.30 -5.18 11.39
N GLY A 146 -22.63 -6.33 11.42
CA GLY A 146 -22.58 -7.28 10.31
C GLY A 146 -21.53 -6.97 9.24
N ALA A 147 -20.92 -5.77 9.22
CA ALA A 147 -19.84 -5.44 8.30
C ALA A 147 -18.56 -6.22 8.62
N PHE A 148 -17.74 -6.46 7.59
CA PHE A 148 -16.55 -7.31 7.68
C PHE A 148 -15.25 -6.52 7.50
N LEU A 149 -14.22 -6.94 8.24
CA LEU A 149 -12.87 -6.39 8.12
C LEU A 149 -11.86 -7.54 8.00
N LEU A 150 -11.10 -7.57 6.91
CA LEU A 150 -9.98 -8.50 6.73
C LEU A 150 -8.66 -7.78 6.92
N ILE A 151 -7.90 -8.13 7.95
CA ILE A 151 -6.51 -7.67 8.13
C ILE A 151 -5.58 -8.82 7.77
N ALA A 152 -4.74 -8.64 6.76
CA ALA A 152 -3.82 -9.69 6.33
C ALA A 152 -2.47 -9.13 5.88
N ARG A 153 -1.44 -9.98 5.93
CA ARG A 153 -0.12 -9.70 5.36
C ARG A 153 0.44 -10.91 4.63
N SER A 154 1.30 -10.68 3.67
CA SER A 154 2.07 -11.74 3.02
C SER A 154 3.27 -12.10 3.90
N ALA A 155 3.38 -13.36 4.30
CA ALA A 155 4.50 -13.87 5.10
C ALA A 155 4.95 -15.23 4.57
N ARG A 156 6.23 -15.38 4.23
CA ARG A 156 6.84 -16.68 3.84
C ARG A 156 6.03 -17.49 2.80
N GLY A 157 5.40 -16.81 1.84
CA GLY A 157 4.64 -17.46 0.76
C GLY A 157 3.18 -17.79 1.10
N CYS A 158 2.69 -17.45 2.30
CA CYS A 158 1.28 -17.52 2.66
C CYS A 158 0.70 -16.13 3.02
N HIS A 159 -0.63 -16.03 3.02
CA HIS A 159 -1.34 -14.90 3.59
C HIS A 159 -1.71 -15.22 5.04
N VAL A 160 -1.17 -14.43 5.96
CA VAL A 160 -1.43 -14.51 7.40
C VAL A 160 -2.37 -13.38 7.76
N GLY A 161 -3.51 -13.68 8.39
CA GLY A 161 -4.50 -12.65 8.68
C GLY A 161 -5.71 -13.12 9.45
N THR A 162 -6.51 -12.17 9.91
CA THR A 162 -7.73 -12.42 10.66
C THR A 162 -8.90 -11.73 9.95
N LEU A 163 -9.99 -12.46 9.80
CA LEU A 163 -11.29 -11.92 9.36
C LEU A 163 -12.11 -11.60 10.60
N PHE A 164 -12.57 -10.36 10.67
CA PHE A 164 -13.45 -9.85 11.72
C PHE A 164 -14.83 -9.54 11.15
N GLN A 165 -15.84 -9.60 12.02
CA GLN A 165 -17.17 -9.07 11.76
C GLN A 165 -17.58 -8.16 12.91
N VAL A 166 -18.22 -7.04 12.62
CA VAL A 166 -18.87 -6.22 13.64
C VAL A 166 -20.03 -7.02 14.22
N SER A 167 -20.04 -7.21 15.53
CA SER A 167 -21.06 -7.99 16.24
C SER A 167 -22.46 -7.44 15.96
N ALA A 168 -23.48 -8.29 16.10
CA ALA A 168 -24.87 -7.90 15.86
C ALA A 168 -25.35 -6.74 16.75
N ASN A 169 -24.78 -6.59 17.95
CA ASN A 169 -25.07 -5.47 18.86
C ASN A 169 -24.17 -4.24 18.63
N GLY A 170 -23.23 -4.30 17.68
CA GLY A 170 -22.35 -3.19 17.32
C GLY A 170 -21.30 -2.80 18.37
N ARG A 171 -21.09 -3.63 19.41
CA ARG A 171 -20.23 -3.28 20.56
C ARG A 171 -18.82 -3.84 20.49
N PHE A 172 -18.60 -4.91 19.73
CA PHE A 172 -17.28 -5.55 19.60
C PHE A 172 -17.09 -6.16 18.21
N LEU A 173 -15.85 -6.56 17.92
CA LEU A 173 -15.50 -7.30 16.73
C LEU A 173 -15.38 -8.79 17.07
N ASP A 174 -16.11 -9.62 16.34
CA ASP A 174 -16.00 -11.07 16.40
C ASP A 174 -14.91 -11.56 15.46
N VAL A 175 -14.06 -12.47 15.93
CA VAL A 175 -13.12 -13.18 15.06
C VAL A 175 -13.88 -14.29 14.33
N VAL A 176 -14.05 -14.13 13.02
CA VAL A 176 -14.74 -15.10 12.16
C VAL A 176 -13.79 -16.22 11.74
N ASP A 177 -12.57 -15.86 11.32
CA ASP A 177 -11.58 -16.83 10.87
C ASP A 177 -10.14 -16.31 11.05
N ARG A 178 -9.18 -17.23 11.17
CA ARG A 178 -7.74 -16.96 11.25
C ARG A 178 -7.01 -17.74 10.18
N PHE A 179 -6.46 -17.02 9.21
CA PHE A 179 -5.59 -17.58 8.17
C PHE A 179 -4.15 -17.68 8.69
N CYS A 180 -3.57 -18.87 8.60
CA CYS A 180 -2.17 -19.14 8.96
C CYS A 180 -1.77 -18.61 10.36
N GLY A 181 -2.67 -18.71 11.34
CA GLY A 181 -2.43 -18.30 12.73
C GLY A 181 -2.92 -16.91 13.12
N GLY A 182 -3.50 -16.14 12.19
CA GLY A 182 -4.10 -14.84 12.49
C GLY A 182 -3.14 -13.66 12.34
N SER A 183 -3.70 -12.46 12.31
CA SER A 183 -2.96 -11.21 12.23
C SER A 183 -2.25 -10.91 13.55
N GLU A 184 -1.01 -10.42 13.48
CA GLU A 184 -0.23 -10.03 14.66
C GLU A 184 -0.82 -8.82 15.42
N VAL A 185 -1.69 -8.07 14.76
CA VAL A 185 -2.40 -6.92 15.33
C VAL A 185 -3.85 -7.26 15.71
N GLU A 186 -4.20 -8.55 15.74
CA GLU A 186 -5.56 -8.99 16.07
C GLU A 186 -6.02 -8.46 17.42
N TRP A 187 -5.21 -8.63 18.47
CA TRP A 187 -5.52 -8.13 19.81
C TRP A 187 -5.75 -6.61 19.82
N LEU A 188 -4.95 -5.86 19.05
CA LEU A 188 -5.08 -4.41 18.93
C LEU A 188 -6.40 -4.01 18.28
N MET A 189 -6.81 -4.78 17.27
CA MET A 189 -8.08 -4.59 16.58
C MET A 189 -9.27 -4.90 17.49
N LEU A 190 -9.20 -5.97 18.29
CA LEU A 190 -10.24 -6.34 19.26
C LEU A 190 -10.41 -5.29 20.37
N GLU A 191 -9.35 -4.58 20.73
CA GLU A 191 -9.38 -3.47 21.69
C GLU A 191 -9.81 -2.13 21.06
N THR A 192 -9.95 -2.05 19.74
CA THR A 192 -10.26 -0.79 19.07
C THR A 192 -11.71 -0.40 19.38
N PRO A 193 -11.96 0.82 19.90
CA PRO A 193 -13.31 1.25 20.23
C PRO A 193 -14.16 1.36 18.97
N LEU A 194 -15.38 0.82 19.04
CA LEU A 194 -16.37 0.94 17.99
C LEU A 194 -17.21 2.20 18.18
N PRO A 195 -17.75 2.80 17.09
CA PRO A 195 -18.66 3.94 17.17
C PRO A 195 -19.86 3.67 18.08
N GLU A 196 -20.06 4.53 19.08
CA GLU A 196 -21.14 4.39 20.06
C GLU A 196 -22.53 4.34 19.41
N GLN A 197 -22.72 5.00 18.27
CA GLN A 197 -23.98 4.98 17.53
C GLN A 197 -24.39 3.60 17.01
N TRP A 198 -23.50 2.60 17.03
CA TRP A 198 -23.81 1.23 16.63
C TRP A 198 -24.30 0.36 17.79
N ALA A 199 -24.14 0.82 19.03
CA ALA A 199 -24.61 0.09 20.19
C ALA A 199 -26.14 0.05 20.19
N ILE A 200 -26.68 -1.13 19.91
CA ILE A 200 -28.11 -1.44 20.05
C ILE A 200 -28.35 -2.06 21.44
#